data_AF-A0A7V6W3D9-F1
#
_entry.id   AF-A0A7V6W3D9-F1
#
_cell.length_a   1.000
_cell.length_b   1.000
_cell.length_c   1.000
_cell.angle_alpha   90.00
_cell.angle_beta   90.00
_cell.angle_gamma   90.00
#
_symmetry.space_group_name_H-M   'P 1'
#
loop_
_entity.id
_entity.type
_entity.pdbx_description
1 polymer ?
#
loop_
_entity_poly.entity_id
_entity_poly.type
_entity_poly.pdbx_seq_one_letter_code
_entity_poly.pdbx_strand_id
1 'polypeptide(L)'
;FVLQVAAKNIFNCEVEFPHSLDKGLYTKLITPRKLTFDDIEALKDEMKRIIESDAKISKKVVAKNDAYNYYLKLNLKEKAGNINSVITETVVLYELLGTYNYFMTNMPESVGVLKHFNLTHLGNNDLILTFPLEESGEIPAYVHHEKIFKSITDYDEWIGDLGVHYVDDLNKIIANNGVRDFIKKNDIIMENSIFNLAEDVIESNKKIILIGGPSSSGKTTTTRKLALYLETMGMNPIYIGLDDYFKDEDEKPIDENGEPDYEGLDAIDLELFNSNLNDLLDGKEVNLPSYNFTLGLKEYKNRIIKLKEKDIILIEGLHCLNEELTKHIPRDEKFKIYLSPFTPLSIDRHNHVSTIDVRLLRRFIRDSWARNYPPESTLKMWAKVREGETKHIFPHTGEADVVLNTAFIYEVGVLRVYGEPLLYSIPVESEYYNEARRLLDFLQKFFPIPSEYVDKDSVLREFIGGSYFAERN
;
A
#
# COMPACT_ATOMS: atom_id res chain seq x y z
N PHE A 1 10.05 -0.06 20.07
CA PHE A 1 11.16 -0.24 21.05
C PHE A 1 10.66 -0.76 22.41
N VAL A 2 9.69 -0.10 23.06
CA VAL A 2 9.16 -0.55 24.37
C VAL A 2 8.75 -2.02 24.37
N LEU A 3 7.96 -2.46 23.38
CA LEU A 3 7.54 -3.86 23.25
C LEU A 3 8.71 -4.85 23.14
N GLN A 4 9.77 -4.49 22.39
CA GLN A 4 10.98 -5.31 22.27
C GLN A 4 11.67 -5.47 23.64
N VAL A 5 11.81 -4.39 24.40
CA VAL A 5 12.42 -4.43 25.74
C VAL A 5 11.54 -5.22 26.71
N ALA A 6 10.22 -5.01 26.68
CA ALA A 6 9.27 -5.73 27.51
C ALA A 6 9.34 -7.25 27.23
N ALA A 7 9.22 -7.67 25.97
CA ALA A 7 9.29 -9.07 25.57
C ALA A 7 10.61 -9.73 25.98
N LYS A 8 11.73 -9.00 25.85
CA LYS A 8 13.04 -9.46 26.33
C LYS A 8 13.06 -9.63 27.87
N ASN A 9 12.49 -8.70 28.62
CA ASN A 9 12.50 -8.74 30.09
C ASN A 9 11.73 -9.93 30.65
N ILE A 10 10.54 -10.21 30.12
CA ILE A 10 9.65 -11.22 30.72
C ILE A 10 9.75 -12.60 30.04
N PHE A 11 10.11 -12.65 28.75
CA PHE A 11 10.13 -13.90 27.98
C PHE A 11 11.50 -14.24 27.39
N ASN A 12 12.46 -13.31 27.42
CA ASN A 12 13.75 -13.43 26.74
C ASN A 12 13.58 -13.87 25.27
N CYS A 13 12.61 -13.26 24.58
CA CYS A 13 12.29 -13.55 23.18
C CYS A 13 12.53 -12.34 22.28
N GLU A 14 12.65 -12.61 20.97
CA GLU A 14 12.77 -11.59 19.94
C GLU A 14 11.39 -11.17 19.43
N VAL A 15 11.31 -9.96 18.87
CA VAL A 15 10.09 -9.39 18.31
C VAL A 15 10.35 -9.03 16.85
N GLU A 16 9.41 -9.32 15.98
CA GLU A 16 9.43 -8.86 14.59
C GLU A 16 8.21 -7.99 14.30
N PHE A 17 8.38 -7.00 13.44
CA PHE A 17 7.33 -6.10 12.94
C PHE A 17 7.24 -6.21 11.41
N PRO A 18 6.64 -7.29 10.86
CA PRO A 18 6.77 -7.57 9.43
C PRO A 18 6.05 -6.55 8.53
N HIS A 19 4.86 -6.09 8.92
CA HIS A 19 4.06 -5.16 8.13
C HIS A 19 2.96 -4.49 8.96
N SER A 20 2.36 -3.45 8.40
CA SER A 20 1.11 -2.89 8.92
C SER A 20 -0.08 -3.75 8.47
N LEU A 21 -1.03 -4.00 9.36
CA LEU A 21 -2.27 -4.73 9.06
C LEU A 21 -3.45 -3.99 9.70
N ASP A 22 -4.47 -3.68 8.90
CA ASP A 22 -5.53 -2.75 9.29
C ASP A 22 -4.92 -1.44 9.85
N LYS A 23 -5.35 -0.98 11.03
CA LYS A 23 -4.88 0.25 11.69
C LYS A 23 -3.82 -0.04 12.77
N GLY A 24 -3.10 -1.16 12.64
CA GLY A 24 -2.10 -1.61 13.60
C GLY A 24 -0.85 -2.19 12.95
N LEU A 25 0.14 -2.49 13.79
CA LEU A 25 1.38 -3.13 13.39
C LEU A 25 1.31 -4.62 13.70
N TYR A 26 1.35 -5.45 12.66
CA TYR A 26 1.45 -6.88 12.84
C TYR A 26 2.80 -7.23 13.44
N THR A 27 2.77 -8.05 14.48
CA THR A 27 3.90 -8.31 15.36
C THR A 27 4.02 -9.81 15.63
N LYS A 28 5.20 -10.37 15.43
CA LYS A 28 5.50 -11.77 15.78
C LYS A 28 6.40 -11.83 17.01
N LEU A 29 6.06 -12.65 18.00
CA LEU A 29 6.93 -12.97 19.13
C LEU A 29 7.65 -14.29 18.88
N ILE A 30 8.97 -14.22 18.69
CA ILE A 30 9.79 -15.37 18.31
C ILE A 30 10.24 -16.13 19.55
N THR A 31 9.47 -17.15 19.92
CA THR A 31 9.73 -17.99 21.10
C THR A 31 9.25 -19.42 20.87
N PRO A 32 9.94 -20.45 21.40
CA PRO A 32 9.55 -21.85 21.22
C PRO A 32 8.27 -22.22 21.98
N ARG A 33 7.81 -21.41 22.94
CA ARG A 33 6.56 -21.65 23.68
C ARG A 33 5.40 -20.90 23.04
N LYS A 34 4.22 -21.50 23.06
CA LYS A 34 2.98 -20.78 22.70
C LYS A 34 2.56 -19.89 23.87
N LEU A 35 2.34 -18.61 23.59
CA LEU A 35 1.91 -17.63 24.59
C LEU A 35 0.41 -17.73 24.83
N THR A 36 0.03 -17.64 26.10
CA THR A 36 -1.36 -17.62 26.56
C THR A 36 -1.91 -16.19 26.60
N PHE A 37 -3.22 -16.03 26.83
CA PHE A 37 -3.80 -14.71 27.06
C PHE A 37 -3.15 -14.00 28.26
N ASP A 38 -2.90 -14.72 29.35
CA ASP A 38 -2.25 -14.18 30.55
C ASP A 38 -0.81 -13.72 30.27
N ASP A 39 -0.09 -14.42 29.39
CA ASP A 39 1.23 -13.96 28.92
C ASP A 39 1.13 -12.62 28.18
N ILE A 40 0.11 -12.43 27.34
CA ILE A 40 -0.09 -11.17 26.60
C ILE A 40 -0.47 -10.02 27.55
N GLU A 41 -1.31 -10.27 28.56
CA GLU A 41 -1.60 -9.27 29.58
C GLU A 41 -0.37 -8.92 30.42
N ALA A 42 0.44 -9.91 30.82
CA ALA A 42 1.72 -9.66 31.49
C ALA A 42 2.69 -8.82 30.63
N LEU A 43 2.68 -9.03 29.29
CA LEU A 43 3.45 -8.21 28.36
C LEU A 43 2.95 -6.77 28.29
N LYS A 44 1.63 -6.56 28.28
CA LYS A 44 1.04 -5.21 28.36
C LYS A 44 1.43 -4.51 29.64
N ASP A 45 1.38 -5.21 30.78
CA ASP A 45 1.72 -4.63 32.07
C ASP A 45 3.20 -4.28 32.17
N GLU A 46 4.10 -5.11 31.63
CA GLU A 46 5.52 -4.77 31.56
C GLU A 46 5.78 -3.56 30.65
N MET A 47 5.08 -3.45 29.51
CA MET A 47 5.17 -2.26 28.65
C MET A 47 4.71 -1.00 29.39
N LYS A 48 3.58 -1.06 30.11
CA LYS A 48 3.08 0.05 30.94
C LYS A 48 4.10 0.45 32.00
N ARG A 49 4.67 -0.53 32.73
CA ARG A 49 5.70 -0.28 33.75
C ARG A 49 6.93 0.42 33.16
N ILE A 50 7.37 0.03 31.96
CA ILE A 50 8.48 0.70 31.26
C ILE A 50 8.09 2.14 30.90
N ILE A 51 6.89 2.35 30.35
CA ILE A 51 6.40 3.69 29.97
C ILE A 51 6.29 4.60 31.21
N GLU A 52 5.73 4.11 32.32
CA GLU A 52 5.58 4.84 33.58
C GLU A 52 6.92 5.22 34.22
N SER A 53 7.99 4.46 33.95
CA SER A 53 9.33 4.82 34.40
C SER A 53 9.92 6.06 33.72
N ASP A 54 9.29 6.52 32.62
CA ASP A 54 9.74 7.64 31.79
C ASP A 54 11.23 7.54 31.40
N ALA A 55 11.70 6.32 31.17
CA ALA A 55 13.08 6.06 30.80
C ALA A 55 13.48 6.80 29.52
N LYS A 56 14.65 7.45 29.56
CA LYS A 56 15.21 8.18 28.40
C LYS A 56 15.59 7.22 27.28
N ILE A 57 15.31 7.61 26.04
CA ILE A 57 15.81 6.95 24.84
C ILE A 57 17.05 7.71 24.38
N SER A 58 18.23 7.13 24.63
CA SER A 58 19.50 7.81 24.37
C SER A 58 19.98 7.59 22.93
N LYS A 59 20.27 8.67 22.19
CA LYS A 59 20.98 8.60 20.90
C LYS A 59 22.47 8.32 21.13
N LYS A 60 23.00 7.30 20.46
CA LYS A 60 24.40 6.91 20.48
C LYS A 60 24.95 7.00 19.05
N VAL A 61 25.72 8.05 18.78
CA VAL A 61 26.46 8.17 17.52
C VAL A 61 27.67 7.26 17.62
N VAL A 62 27.75 6.27 16.72
CA VAL A 62 28.79 5.26 16.72
C VAL A 62 29.40 5.13 15.33
N ALA A 63 30.67 4.69 15.27
CA ALA A 63 31.30 4.39 13.99
C ALA A 63 30.53 3.27 13.28
N LYS A 64 30.32 3.43 11.97
CA LYS A 64 29.62 2.46 11.13
C LYS A 64 30.20 1.05 11.28
N ASN A 65 31.53 0.92 11.29
CA ASN A 65 32.20 -0.38 11.44
C ASN A 65 31.95 -1.03 12.81
N ASP A 66 31.87 -0.25 13.89
CA ASP A 66 31.58 -0.80 15.22
C ASP A 66 30.13 -1.29 15.31
N ALA A 67 29.18 -0.53 14.77
CA ALA A 67 27.78 -0.92 14.71
C ALA A 67 27.58 -2.16 13.82
N TYR A 68 28.26 -2.22 12.68
CA TYR A 68 28.26 -3.39 11.79
C TYR A 68 28.72 -4.65 12.53
N ASN A 69 29.90 -4.59 13.16
CA ASN A 69 30.46 -5.72 13.90
C ASN A 69 29.63 -6.09 15.14
N TYR A 70 28.98 -5.12 15.79
CA TYR A 70 28.05 -5.36 16.88
C TYR A 70 26.88 -6.25 16.42
N TYR A 71 26.21 -5.90 15.32
CA TYR A 71 25.09 -6.71 14.83
C TYR A 71 25.50 -8.07 14.28
N LEU A 72 26.68 -8.20 13.66
CA LEU A 72 27.21 -9.51 13.28
C LEU A 72 27.43 -10.43 14.49
N LYS A 73 27.95 -9.91 15.60
CA LYS A 73 28.13 -10.69 16.84
C LYS A 73 26.81 -11.17 17.43
N LEU A 74 25.73 -10.43 17.22
CA LEU A 74 24.37 -10.82 17.61
C LEU A 74 23.68 -11.73 16.58
N ASN A 75 24.36 -12.10 15.49
CA ASN A 75 23.80 -12.85 14.36
C ASN A 75 22.60 -12.12 13.69
N LEU A 76 22.60 -10.79 13.72
CA LEU A 76 21.61 -9.91 13.10
C LEU A 76 22.15 -9.37 11.77
N LYS A 77 22.31 -10.28 10.80
CA LYS A 77 22.98 -10.01 9.52
C LYS A 77 22.26 -8.95 8.70
N GLU A 78 20.94 -8.94 8.73
CA GLU A 78 20.08 -7.96 8.05
C GLU A 78 20.34 -6.54 8.55
N LYS A 79 20.50 -6.35 9.87
CA LYS A 79 20.83 -5.04 10.46
C LYS A 79 22.26 -4.61 10.13
N ALA A 80 23.20 -5.55 10.15
CA ALA A 80 24.57 -5.29 9.72
C ALA A 80 24.61 -4.85 8.25
N GLY A 81 23.89 -5.55 7.36
CA GLY A 81 23.75 -5.20 5.95
C GLY A 81 23.19 -3.79 5.75
N ASN A 82 22.08 -3.46 6.44
CA ASN A 82 21.49 -2.12 6.39
C ASN A 82 22.47 -1.02 6.81
N ILE A 83 23.26 -1.25 7.87
CA ILE A 83 24.30 -0.31 8.31
C ILE A 83 25.41 -0.20 7.28
N ASN A 84 25.83 -1.31 6.69
CA ASN A 84 26.87 -1.33 5.66
C ASN A 84 26.49 -0.51 4.42
N SER A 85 25.20 -0.46 4.09
CA SER A 85 24.68 0.31 2.95
C SER A 85 24.57 1.82 3.21
N VAL A 86 24.70 2.28 4.47
CA VAL A 86 24.67 3.72 4.79
C VAL A 86 25.95 4.40 4.28
N ILE A 87 25.82 5.59 3.67
CA ILE A 87 26.94 6.33 3.08
C ILE A 87 27.82 7.01 4.15
N THR A 88 27.25 7.40 5.29
CA THR A 88 27.96 8.12 6.36
C THR A 88 28.94 7.24 7.14
N GLU A 89 29.98 7.87 7.70
CA GLU A 89 31.00 7.18 8.54
C GLU A 89 30.44 6.75 9.91
N THR A 90 29.37 7.38 10.35
CA THR A 90 28.70 7.10 11.62
C THR A 90 27.23 6.76 11.42
N VAL A 91 26.68 5.97 12.34
CA VAL A 91 25.24 5.70 12.44
C VAL A 91 24.73 6.02 13.85
N VAL A 92 23.43 6.23 13.98
CA VAL A 92 22.78 6.49 15.27
C VAL A 92 22.10 5.22 15.75
N LEU A 93 22.56 4.68 16.87
CA LEU A 93 21.84 3.65 17.62
C LEU A 93 21.05 4.30 18.74
N TYR A 94 19.90 3.73 19.07
CA TYR A 94 19.11 4.12 20.22
C TYR A 94 19.32 3.12 21.35
N GLU A 95 19.46 3.64 22.57
CA GLU A 95 19.58 2.84 23.78
C GLU A 95 18.37 3.09 24.70
N LEU A 96 17.76 2.00 25.18
CA LEU A 96 16.68 2.00 26.16
C LEU A 96 16.89 0.84 27.12
N LEU A 97 17.06 1.15 28.40
CA LEU A 97 17.21 0.17 29.49
C LEU A 97 18.27 -0.90 29.19
N GLY A 98 19.43 -0.49 28.68
CA GLY A 98 20.57 -1.34 28.34
C GLY A 98 20.43 -2.10 27.01
N THR A 99 19.31 -1.94 26.31
CA THR A 99 19.12 -2.52 24.98
C THR A 99 19.45 -1.50 23.90
N TYR A 100 20.26 -1.89 22.92
CA TYR A 100 20.65 -1.05 21.79
C TYR A 100 19.93 -1.51 20.52
N ASN A 101 19.44 -0.57 19.71
CA ASN A 101 18.80 -0.89 18.44
C ASN A 101 19.00 0.20 17.39
N TYR A 102 18.98 -0.20 16.12
CA TYR A 102 19.01 0.66 14.96
C TYR A 102 17.58 0.78 14.43
N PHE A 103 17.03 1.98 14.57
CA PHE A 103 15.71 2.36 14.06
C PHE A 103 15.87 3.41 12.99
N MET A 104 14.97 3.37 12.02
CA MET A 104 15.02 4.23 10.84
C MET A 104 14.35 5.58 11.02
N THR A 105 13.55 5.74 12.06
CA THR A 105 12.85 6.97 12.39
C THR A 105 13.46 7.61 13.63
N ASN A 106 13.16 8.89 13.82
CA ASN A 106 13.49 9.57 15.06
C ASN A 106 12.66 8.99 16.21
N MET A 107 13.31 8.79 17.36
CA MET A 107 12.63 8.40 18.59
C MET A 107 12.32 9.62 19.46
N PRO A 108 11.24 9.59 20.27
CA PRO A 108 11.01 10.60 21.29
C PRO A 108 12.13 10.58 22.35
N GLU A 109 12.24 11.64 23.16
CA GLU A 109 13.30 11.76 24.17
C GLU A 109 13.18 10.72 25.30
N SER A 110 11.96 10.30 25.62
CA SER A 110 11.66 9.31 26.64
C SER A 110 10.44 8.46 26.27
N VAL A 111 10.27 7.33 26.95
CA VAL A 111 9.13 6.43 26.73
C VAL A 111 7.83 6.93 27.37
N GLY A 112 7.87 7.91 28.29
CA GLY A 112 6.68 8.39 29.01
C GLY A 112 5.64 9.11 28.15
N VAL A 113 5.99 9.47 26.91
CA VAL A 113 5.04 10.03 25.93
C VAL A 113 4.16 8.96 25.27
N LEU A 114 4.54 7.68 25.33
CA LEU A 114 3.90 6.57 24.63
C LEU A 114 2.78 5.92 25.44
N LYS A 115 1.91 6.73 26.05
CA LYS A 115 0.93 6.27 27.07
C LYS A 115 -0.19 5.38 26.56
N HIS A 116 -0.49 5.45 25.27
CA HIS A 116 -1.68 4.85 24.69
C HIS A 116 -1.27 3.79 23.67
N PHE A 117 -1.60 2.53 23.97
CA PHE A 117 -1.41 1.39 23.07
C PHE A 117 -2.37 0.26 23.46
N ASN A 118 -2.56 -0.70 22.55
CA ASN A 118 -3.18 -1.97 22.86
C ASN A 118 -2.44 -3.11 22.14
N LEU A 119 -2.54 -4.33 22.69
CA LEU A 119 -2.09 -5.56 22.05
C LEU A 119 -3.28 -6.49 21.86
N THR A 120 -3.58 -6.85 20.61
CA THR A 120 -4.61 -7.82 20.24
C THR A 120 -3.95 -9.14 19.87
N HIS A 121 -4.30 -10.24 20.56
CA HIS A 121 -3.73 -11.56 20.28
C HIS A 121 -4.45 -12.25 19.12
N LEU A 122 -3.69 -12.68 18.10
CA LEU A 122 -4.22 -13.38 16.92
C LEU A 122 -4.02 -14.91 16.99
N GLY A 123 -3.27 -15.40 17.98
CA GLY A 123 -2.84 -16.79 18.06
C GLY A 123 -1.43 -16.98 17.49
N ASN A 124 -0.84 -18.17 17.67
CA ASN A 124 0.50 -18.52 17.16
C ASN A 124 1.62 -17.53 17.48
N ASN A 125 1.51 -16.82 18.61
CA ASN A 125 2.45 -15.76 19.03
C ASN A 125 2.41 -14.50 18.15
N ASP A 126 1.36 -14.34 17.35
CA ASP A 126 1.08 -13.18 16.54
C ASP A 126 0.18 -12.19 17.28
N LEU A 127 0.53 -10.91 17.20
CA LEU A 127 -0.15 -9.81 17.84
C LEU A 127 -0.39 -8.66 16.84
N ILE A 128 -1.38 -7.83 17.14
CA ILE A 128 -1.50 -6.50 16.57
C ILE A 128 -1.21 -5.48 17.66
N LEU A 129 -0.20 -4.65 17.44
CA LEU A 129 0.07 -3.47 18.23
C LEU A 129 -0.68 -2.29 17.62
N THR A 130 -1.69 -1.77 18.32
CA THR A 130 -2.39 -0.52 17.93
C THR A 130 -2.00 0.62 18.87
N PHE A 131 -2.05 1.83 18.35
CA PHE A 131 -1.76 3.08 19.04
C PHE A 131 -2.63 4.19 18.43
N PRO A 132 -2.77 5.35 19.10
CA PRO A 132 -3.61 6.44 18.60
C PRO A 132 -3.31 6.80 17.15
N LEU A 133 -4.36 6.96 16.35
CA LEU A 133 -4.24 7.56 15.01
C LEU A 133 -3.98 9.06 15.17
N GLU A 134 -3.12 9.63 14.33
CA GLU A 134 -2.82 11.07 14.35
C GLU A 134 -4.09 11.93 14.17
N GLU A 135 -5.03 11.45 13.34
CA GLU A 135 -6.27 12.14 13.00
C GLU A 135 -7.27 12.19 14.16
N SER A 136 -7.46 11.08 14.89
CA SER A 136 -8.49 10.98 15.94
C SER A 136 -7.96 11.07 17.37
N GLY A 137 -6.68 10.79 17.59
CA GLY A 137 -6.11 10.61 18.93
C GLY A 137 -6.61 9.36 19.68
N GLU A 138 -7.42 8.52 19.03
CA GLU A 138 -8.02 7.32 19.62
C GLU A 138 -7.29 6.05 19.16
N ILE A 139 -7.22 5.05 20.05
CA ILE A 139 -6.69 3.73 19.69
C ILE A 139 -7.75 3.02 18.83
N PRO A 140 -7.47 2.71 17.57
CA PRO A 140 -8.43 2.06 16.71
C PRO A 140 -8.69 0.62 17.17
N ALA A 141 -9.96 0.19 17.09
CA ALA A 141 -10.29 -1.22 17.17
C ALA A 141 -9.72 -1.94 15.96
N TYR A 142 -9.04 -3.06 16.19
CA TYR A 142 -8.54 -3.92 15.12
C TYR A 142 -9.69 -4.69 14.48
N VAL A 143 -9.78 -4.61 13.14
CA VAL A 143 -10.69 -5.41 12.34
C VAL A 143 -9.88 -6.42 11.54
N HIS A 144 -10.18 -7.71 11.71
CA HIS A 144 -9.47 -8.75 10.98
C HIS A 144 -10.01 -8.90 9.56
N HIS A 145 -9.16 -8.64 8.57
CA HIS A 145 -9.46 -8.80 7.15
C HIS A 145 -8.74 -10.04 6.59
N GLU A 146 -9.38 -11.20 6.69
CA GLU A 146 -8.80 -12.50 6.31
C GLU A 146 -8.19 -12.50 4.91
N LYS A 147 -8.90 -11.96 3.90
CA LYS A 147 -8.41 -11.93 2.50
C LYS A 147 -7.18 -11.05 2.31
N ILE A 148 -7.10 -9.93 3.04
CA ILE A 148 -5.93 -9.05 3.02
C ILE A 148 -4.76 -9.74 3.71
N PHE A 149 -5.00 -10.30 4.91
CA PHE A 149 -3.98 -11.02 5.66
C PHE A 149 -3.39 -12.16 4.83
N LYS A 150 -4.25 -13.01 4.25
CA LYS A 150 -3.84 -14.11 3.35
C LYS A 150 -3.02 -13.61 2.16
N SER A 151 -3.46 -12.53 1.51
CA SER A 151 -2.76 -11.96 0.36
C SER A 151 -1.34 -11.47 0.70
N ILE A 152 -1.12 -11.00 1.94
CA ILE A 152 0.20 -10.60 2.42
C ILE A 152 1.04 -11.83 2.78
N THR A 153 0.48 -12.78 3.53
CA THR A 153 1.21 -13.97 3.98
C THR A 153 1.60 -14.88 2.83
N ASP A 154 0.73 -15.09 1.84
CA ASP A 154 1.06 -15.89 0.65
C ASP A 154 2.24 -15.27 -0.13
N TYR A 155 2.26 -13.93 -0.22
CA TYR A 155 3.37 -13.22 -0.87
C TYR A 155 4.65 -13.33 -0.03
N ASP A 156 4.57 -13.11 1.29
CA ASP A 156 5.71 -13.26 2.23
C ASP A 156 6.34 -14.66 2.16
N GLU A 157 5.52 -15.72 2.14
CA GLU A 157 5.96 -17.10 1.97
C GLU A 157 6.68 -17.31 0.63
N TRP A 158 6.08 -16.84 -0.47
CA TRP A 158 6.68 -16.98 -1.80
C TRP A 158 8.05 -16.30 -1.91
N ILE A 159 8.22 -15.10 -1.35
CA ILE A 159 9.52 -14.40 -1.40
C ILE A 159 10.53 -15.04 -0.45
N GLY A 160 10.06 -15.60 0.66
CA GLY A 160 10.87 -16.40 1.59
C GLY A 160 11.44 -17.64 0.91
N ASP A 161 10.65 -18.33 0.08
CA ASP A 161 11.10 -19.48 -0.72
C ASP A 161 12.17 -19.10 -1.76
N LEU A 162 12.19 -17.83 -2.19
CA LEU A 162 13.26 -17.27 -3.02
C LEU A 162 14.49 -16.82 -2.22
N GLY A 163 14.49 -16.99 -0.91
CA GLY A 163 15.56 -16.59 0.00
C GLY A 163 15.63 -15.07 0.24
N VAL A 164 14.50 -14.36 0.05
CA VAL A 164 14.41 -12.91 0.27
C VAL A 164 13.52 -12.66 1.49
N HIS A 165 14.14 -12.28 2.61
CA HIS A 165 13.42 -11.96 3.84
C HIS A 165 13.48 -10.45 4.15
N TYR A 166 14.60 -9.80 3.80
CA TYR A 166 14.81 -8.39 4.07
C TYR A 166 15.37 -7.65 2.84
N VAL A 167 15.31 -6.32 2.88
CA VAL A 167 15.89 -5.43 1.86
C VAL A 167 17.36 -5.72 1.60
N ASP A 168 18.12 -6.14 2.61
CA ASP A 168 19.52 -6.56 2.46
C ASP A 168 19.68 -7.73 1.46
N ASP A 169 18.74 -8.68 1.44
CA ASP A 169 18.78 -9.81 0.49
C ASP A 169 18.48 -9.36 -0.93
N LEU A 170 17.48 -8.49 -1.12
CA LEU A 170 17.22 -7.84 -2.41
C LEU A 170 18.44 -7.07 -2.92
N ASN A 171 19.08 -6.29 -2.04
CA ASN A 171 20.27 -5.52 -2.42
C ASN A 171 21.44 -6.44 -2.82
N LYS A 172 21.62 -7.60 -2.17
CA LYS A 172 22.61 -8.60 -2.60
C LYS A 172 22.27 -9.18 -3.98
N ILE A 173 21.00 -9.44 -4.26
CA ILE A 173 20.57 -9.89 -5.59
C ILE A 173 20.94 -8.85 -6.65
N ILE A 174 20.69 -7.57 -6.38
CA ILE A 174 21.04 -6.46 -7.27
C ILE A 174 22.56 -6.37 -7.46
N ALA A 175 23.33 -6.38 -6.36
CA ALA A 175 24.79 -6.27 -6.37
C ALA A 175 25.48 -7.43 -7.13
N ASN A 176 24.88 -8.61 -7.13
CA ASN A 176 25.40 -9.80 -7.79
C ASN A 176 24.84 -9.98 -9.23
N ASN A 177 24.29 -8.93 -9.85
CA ASN A 177 23.71 -8.94 -11.20
C ASN A 177 22.51 -9.90 -11.39
N GLY A 178 21.81 -10.28 -10.31
CA GLY A 178 20.65 -11.17 -10.36
C GLY A 178 19.31 -10.46 -10.53
N VAL A 179 19.29 -9.13 -10.62
CA VAL A 179 18.06 -8.32 -10.59
C VAL A 179 17.10 -8.62 -11.75
N ARG A 180 17.63 -8.91 -12.94
CA ARG A 180 16.80 -9.16 -14.14
C ARG A 180 15.92 -10.40 -13.98
N ASP A 181 16.52 -11.51 -13.55
CA ASP A 181 15.79 -12.76 -13.31
C ASP A 181 14.82 -12.61 -12.13
N PHE A 182 15.20 -11.83 -11.11
CA PHE A 182 14.33 -11.55 -9.97
C PHE A 182 13.10 -10.72 -10.35
N ILE A 183 13.26 -9.70 -11.20
CA ILE A 183 12.13 -8.94 -11.77
C ILE A 183 11.21 -9.89 -12.53
N LYS A 184 11.76 -10.75 -13.40
CA LYS A 184 10.91 -11.64 -14.20
C LYS A 184 10.13 -12.64 -13.35
N LYS A 185 10.71 -13.13 -12.25
CA LYS A 185 9.98 -13.98 -11.27
C LYS A 185 8.80 -13.23 -10.64
N ASN A 186 8.98 -11.96 -10.27
CA ASN A 186 7.90 -11.13 -9.74
C ASN A 186 6.81 -10.86 -10.78
N ASP A 187 7.20 -10.59 -12.03
CA ASP A 187 6.23 -10.39 -13.12
C ASP A 187 5.41 -11.66 -13.38
N ILE A 188 6.03 -12.85 -13.38
CA ILE A 188 5.33 -14.14 -13.52
C ILE A 188 4.29 -14.35 -12.40
N ILE A 189 4.62 -14.02 -11.15
CA ILE A 189 3.65 -14.13 -10.06
C ILE A 189 2.48 -13.17 -10.25
N MET A 190 2.76 -11.91 -10.61
CA MET A 190 1.70 -10.93 -10.88
C MET A 190 0.81 -11.38 -12.04
N GLU A 191 1.40 -11.88 -13.13
CA GLU A 191 0.69 -12.44 -14.29
C GLU A 191 -0.20 -13.62 -13.89
N ASN A 192 0.32 -14.57 -13.11
CA ASN A 192 -0.45 -15.69 -12.59
C ASN A 192 -1.59 -15.24 -11.67
N SER A 193 -1.36 -14.25 -10.81
CA SER A 193 -2.41 -13.73 -9.93
C SER A 193 -3.54 -13.07 -10.71
N ILE A 194 -3.25 -12.34 -11.79
CA ILE A 194 -4.27 -11.75 -12.67
C ILE A 194 -4.96 -12.83 -13.51
N PHE A 195 -4.24 -13.86 -13.96
CA PHE A 195 -4.82 -15.00 -14.64
C PHE A 195 -5.83 -15.74 -13.76
N ASN A 196 -5.46 -16.09 -12.52
CA ASN A 196 -6.35 -16.74 -11.57
C ASN A 196 -7.56 -15.85 -11.24
N LEU A 197 -7.35 -14.54 -11.12
CA LEU A 197 -8.44 -13.58 -10.93
C LEU A 197 -9.42 -13.58 -12.13
N ALA A 198 -8.93 -13.78 -13.36
CA ALA A 198 -9.79 -13.91 -14.53
C ALA A 198 -10.62 -15.21 -14.48
N GLU A 199 -10.04 -16.31 -13.99
CA GLU A 199 -10.77 -17.56 -13.73
C GLU A 199 -11.88 -17.32 -12.68
N ASP A 200 -11.54 -16.71 -11.54
CA ASP A 200 -12.51 -16.39 -10.47
C ASP A 200 -13.68 -15.53 -11.00
N VAL A 201 -13.38 -14.54 -11.86
CA VAL A 201 -14.40 -13.69 -12.50
C VAL A 201 -15.33 -14.51 -13.39
N ILE A 202 -14.80 -15.42 -14.21
CA ILE A 202 -15.61 -16.27 -15.09
C ILE A 202 -16.46 -17.25 -14.27
N GLU A 203 -15.86 -17.90 -13.27
CA GLU A 203 -16.55 -18.85 -12.37
C GLU A 203 -17.67 -18.19 -11.58
N SER A 204 -17.52 -16.90 -11.24
CA SER A 204 -18.57 -16.14 -10.55
C SER A 204 -19.86 -15.99 -11.37
N ASN A 205 -19.77 -16.10 -12.71
CA ASN A 205 -20.86 -15.89 -13.67
C ASN A 205 -21.57 -14.52 -13.51
N LYS A 206 -20.84 -13.51 -13.05
CA LYS A 206 -21.37 -12.15 -12.80
C LYS A 206 -21.09 -11.21 -13.97
N LYS A 207 -22.00 -10.27 -14.20
CA LYS A 207 -21.91 -9.33 -15.33
C LYS A 207 -21.13 -8.06 -15.04
N ILE A 208 -21.07 -7.63 -13.78
CA ILE A 208 -20.44 -6.37 -13.38
C ILE A 208 -19.28 -6.66 -12.44
N ILE A 209 -18.08 -6.30 -12.86
CA ILE A 209 -16.84 -6.47 -12.10
C ILE A 209 -16.37 -5.10 -11.63
N LEU A 210 -16.43 -4.89 -10.33
CA LEU A 210 -16.10 -3.62 -9.66
C LEU A 210 -14.70 -3.72 -9.05
N ILE A 211 -13.77 -2.92 -9.56
CA ILE A 211 -12.37 -2.91 -9.16
C ILE A 211 -12.09 -1.64 -8.36
N GLY A 212 -11.98 -1.79 -7.04
CA GLY A 212 -11.68 -0.70 -6.12
C GLY A 212 -10.31 -0.81 -5.51
N GLY A 213 -9.82 0.31 -4.97
CA GLY A 213 -8.50 0.37 -4.38
C GLY A 213 -8.07 1.81 -4.15
N PRO A 214 -7.15 2.04 -3.20
CA PRO A 214 -6.75 3.40 -2.86
C PRO A 214 -5.86 4.02 -3.95
N SER A 215 -5.49 5.29 -3.82
CA SER A 215 -4.66 5.96 -4.83
C SER A 215 -3.35 5.20 -5.03
N SER A 216 -2.89 5.11 -6.28
CA SER A 216 -1.63 4.45 -6.64
C SER A 216 -1.57 2.94 -6.37
N SER A 217 -2.73 2.27 -6.38
CA SER A 217 -2.81 0.81 -6.29
C SER A 217 -2.68 0.08 -7.63
N GLY A 218 -2.67 0.78 -8.77
CA GLY A 218 -2.49 0.16 -10.09
C GLY A 218 -3.78 -0.27 -10.76
N LYS A 219 -4.93 0.35 -10.39
CA LYS A 219 -6.27 -0.04 -10.83
C LYS A 219 -6.39 -0.06 -12.35
N THR A 220 -6.00 1.02 -13.00
CA THR A 220 -6.19 1.18 -14.44
C THR A 220 -5.42 0.11 -15.20
N THR A 221 -4.14 -0.07 -14.91
CA THR A 221 -3.30 -1.07 -15.59
C THR A 221 -3.74 -2.49 -15.30
N THR A 222 -4.03 -2.81 -14.04
CA THR A 222 -4.55 -4.15 -13.66
C THR A 222 -5.87 -4.45 -14.34
N THR A 223 -6.79 -3.49 -14.42
CA THR A 223 -8.08 -3.65 -15.10
C THR A 223 -7.90 -3.94 -16.59
N ARG A 224 -6.98 -3.24 -17.25
CA ARG A 224 -6.66 -3.49 -18.67
C ARG A 224 -5.98 -4.85 -18.89
N LYS A 225 -5.11 -5.30 -17.98
CA LYS A 225 -4.54 -6.66 -18.02
C LYS A 225 -5.61 -7.73 -17.82
N LEU A 226 -6.48 -7.56 -16.82
CA LEU A 226 -7.60 -8.46 -16.57
C LEU A 226 -8.51 -8.58 -17.81
N ALA A 227 -8.79 -7.46 -18.48
CA ALA A 227 -9.52 -7.46 -19.75
C ALA A 227 -8.86 -8.37 -20.81
N LEU A 228 -7.54 -8.25 -21.01
CA LEU A 228 -6.82 -9.09 -21.97
C LEU A 228 -6.91 -10.59 -21.62
N TYR A 229 -6.78 -10.96 -20.34
CA TYR A 229 -6.95 -12.36 -19.93
C TYR A 229 -8.38 -12.85 -20.20
N LEU A 230 -9.39 -12.07 -19.82
CA LEU A 230 -10.80 -12.39 -20.10
C LEU A 230 -11.07 -12.55 -21.60
N GLU A 231 -10.50 -11.70 -22.45
CA GLU A 231 -10.57 -11.83 -23.91
C GLU A 231 -9.98 -13.15 -24.41
N THR A 232 -8.80 -13.52 -23.90
CA THR A 232 -8.15 -14.80 -24.28
C THR A 232 -8.96 -16.02 -23.81
N MET A 233 -9.76 -15.87 -22.77
CA MET A 233 -10.69 -16.88 -22.25
C MET A 233 -12.06 -16.82 -22.93
N GLY A 234 -12.24 -15.98 -23.95
CA GLY A 234 -13.42 -15.92 -24.80
C GLY A 234 -14.54 -15.03 -24.29
N MET A 235 -14.29 -14.19 -23.28
CA MET A 235 -15.21 -13.14 -22.83
C MET A 235 -14.98 -11.85 -23.61
N ASN A 236 -15.94 -10.92 -23.54
CA ASN A 236 -15.84 -9.60 -24.17
C ASN A 236 -15.96 -8.49 -23.11
N PRO A 237 -14.84 -8.08 -22.50
CA PRO A 237 -14.85 -7.07 -21.45
C PRO A 237 -15.15 -5.67 -22.00
N ILE A 238 -16.05 -4.96 -21.34
CA ILE A 238 -16.41 -3.57 -21.62
C ILE A 238 -15.91 -2.73 -20.45
N TYR A 239 -14.88 -1.92 -20.70
CA TYR A 239 -14.31 -1.04 -19.67
C TYR A 239 -15.15 0.23 -19.46
N ILE A 240 -15.50 0.56 -18.23
CA ILE A 240 -16.16 1.81 -17.83
C ILE A 240 -15.35 2.44 -16.71
N GLY A 241 -14.78 3.62 -16.93
CA GLY A 241 -14.16 4.38 -15.84
C GLY A 241 -15.25 4.99 -14.97
N LEU A 242 -15.13 4.86 -13.65
CA LEU A 242 -16.11 5.50 -12.75
C LEU A 242 -16.07 7.03 -12.88
N ASP A 243 -14.90 7.58 -13.16
CA ASP A 243 -14.68 9.01 -13.36
C ASP A 243 -15.47 9.58 -14.56
N ASP A 244 -15.85 8.74 -15.54
CA ASP A 244 -16.72 9.16 -16.67
C ASP A 244 -18.13 9.57 -16.23
N TYR A 245 -18.50 9.21 -15.00
CA TYR A 245 -19.79 9.49 -14.37
C TYR A 245 -19.71 10.61 -13.32
N PHE A 246 -18.65 11.41 -13.27
CA PHE A 246 -18.67 12.61 -12.45
C PHE A 246 -19.80 13.56 -12.86
N LYS A 247 -20.36 14.24 -11.87
CA LYS A 247 -21.24 15.39 -12.08
C LYS A 247 -20.48 16.52 -12.78
N ASP A 248 -21.24 17.33 -13.51
CA ASP A 248 -20.69 18.53 -14.15
C ASP A 248 -20.18 19.50 -13.07
N GLU A 249 -19.20 20.35 -13.40
CA GLU A 249 -18.46 21.16 -12.43
C GLU A 249 -19.37 22.05 -11.57
N ASP A 250 -20.48 22.55 -12.13
CA ASP A 250 -21.47 23.39 -11.45
C ASP A 250 -22.43 22.61 -10.55
N GLU A 251 -22.47 21.28 -10.68
CA GLU A 251 -23.31 20.37 -9.88
C GLU A 251 -22.51 19.64 -8.78
N LYS A 252 -21.20 19.90 -8.68
CA LYS A 252 -20.35 19.22 -7.70
C LYS A 252 -20.74 19.59 -6.27
N PRO A 253 -20.77 18.60 -5.37
CA PRO A 253 -20.96 18.88 -3.94
C PRO A 253 -19.81 19.73 -3.42
N ILE A 254 -20.10 20.50 -2.38
CA ILE A 254 -19.12 21.32 -1.67
C ILE A 254 -18.72 20.58 -0.38
N ASP A 255 -17.43 20.52 -0.11
CA ASP A 255 -16.87 19.94 1.10
C ASP A 255 -17.04 20.86 2.32
N GLU A 256 -16.63 20.38 3.49
CA GLU A 256 -16.71 21.12 4.75
C GLU A 256 -15.90 22.43 4.78
N ASN A 257 -14.96 22.59 3.85
CA ASN A 257 -14.12 23.79 3.73
C ASN A 257 -14.68 24.78 2.69
N GLY A 258 -15.80 24.47 2.05
CA GLY A 258 -16.36 25.32 1.01
C GLY A 258 -15.74 25.11 -0.38
N GLU A 259 -14.93 24.07 -0.57
CA GLU A 259 -14.32 23.72 -1.86
C GLU A 259 -15.11 22.59 -2.55
N PRO A 260 -15.08 22.45 -3.88
CA PRO A 260 -15.70 21.31 -4.54
C PRO A 260 -15.11 19.98 -4.07
N ASP A 261 -15.98 19.05 -3.68
CA ASP A 261 -15.61 17.68 -3.29
C ASP A 261 -15.54 16.79 -4.54
N TYR A 262 -14.34 16.39 -4.91
CA TYR A 262 -14.09 15.48 -6.03
C TYR A 262 -13.93 14.02 -5.60
N GLU A 263 -13.86 13.75 -4.30
CA GLU A 263 -13.59 12.40 -3.76
C GLU A 263 -14.82 11.77 -3.13
N GLY A 264 -15.82 12.57 -2.74
CA GLY A 264 -17.09 12.09 -2.21
C GLY A 264 -17.90 11.26 -3.22
N LEU A 265 -18.69 10.31 -2.71
CA LEU A 265 -19.58 9.50 -3.54
C LEU A 265 -20.60 10.39 -4.29
N ASP A 266 -21.02 11.48 -3.67
CA ASP A 266 -21.99 12.44 -4.23
C ASP A 266 -21.42 13.26 -5.41
N ALA A 267 -20.10 13.19 -5.66
CA ALA A 267 -19.49 13.76 -6.86
C ALA A 267 -19.81 12.93 -8.12
N ILE A 268 -20.27 11.69 -7.95
CA ILE A 268 -20.69 10.80 -9.03
C ILE A 268 -22.19 11.00 -9.27
N ASP A 269 -22.58 11.02 -10.55
CA ASP A 269 -23.96 10.97 -11.01
C ASP A 269 -24.51 9.55 -10.82
N LEU A 270 -24.86 9.22 -9.56
CA LEU A 270 -25.32 7.88 -9.16
C LEU A 270 -26.60 7.46 -9.88
N GLU A 271 -27.48 8.41 -10.19
CA GLU A 271 -28.73 8.14 -10.91
C GLU A 271 -28.43 7.69 -12.34
N LEU A 272 -27.62 8.46 -13.08
CA LEU A 272 -27.20 8.09 -14.43
C LEU A 272 -26.42 6.77 -14.42
N PHE A 273 -25.51 6.59 -13.46
CA PHE A 273 -24.69 5.38 -13.36
C PHE A 273 -25.55 4.12 -13.14
N ASN A 274 -26.44 4.13 -12.15
CA ASN A 274 -27.31 2.99 -11.87
C ASN A 274 -28.37 2.77 -12.96
N SER A 275 -28.88 3.83 -13.60
CA SER A 275 -29.80 3.70 -14.73
C SER A 275 -29.12 3.01 -15.91
N ASN A 276 -27.91 3.46 -16.29
CA ASN A 276 -27.14 2.87 -17.37
C ASN A 276 -26.82 1.39 -17.11
N LEU A 277 -26.40 1.04 -15.89
CA LEU A 277 -26.11 -0.35 -15.55
C LEU A 277 -27.36 -1.24 -15.60
N ASN A 278 -28.49 -0.78 -15.07
CA ASN A 278 -29.75 -1.53 -15.15
C ASN A 278 -30.23 -1.69 -16.61
N ASP A 279 -30.17 -0.62 -17.41
CA ASP A 279 -30.54 -0.68 -18.82
C ASP A 279 -29.65 -1.68 -19.59
N LEU A 280 -28.36 -1.75 -19.27
CA LEU A 280 -27.44 -2.73 -19.84
C LEU A 280 -27.79 -4.17 -19.43
N LEU A 281 -28.08 -4.40 -18.14
CA LEU A 281 -28.51 -5.71 -17.64
C LEU A 281 -29.86 -6.15 -18.24
N ASP A 282 -30.76 -5.21 -18.50
CA ASP A 282 -32.03 -5.41 -19.22
C ASP A 282 -31.84 -5.66 -20.74
N GLY A 283 -30.60 -5.57 -21.25
CA GLY A 283 -30.28 -5.75 -22.66
C GLY A 283 -30.66 -4.57 -23.55
N LYS A 284 -30.82 -3.37 -23.00
CA LYS A 284 -31.04 -2.12 -23.74
C LYS A 284 -29.72 -1.53 -24.23
N GLU A 285 -29.81 -0.58 -25.16
CA GLU A 285 -28.67 0.18 -25.66
C GLU A 285 -28.42 1.40 -24.77
N VAL A 286 -27.16 1.64 -24.41
CA VAL A 286 -26.74 2.79 -23.60
C VAL A 286 -25.60 3.53 -24.30
N ASN A 287 -25.73 4.86 -24.41
CA ASN A 287 -24.64 5.73 -24.86
C ASN A 287 -23.82 6.17 -23.64
N LEU A 288 -22.64 5.57 -23.46
CA LEU A 288 -21.80 5.85 -22.30
C LEU A 288 -21.24 7.28 -22.34
N PRO A 289 -21.20 7.98 -21.18
CA PRO A 289 -20.54 9.27 -21.09
C PRO A 289 -19.01 9.11 -21.13
N SER A 290 -18.33 10.23 -21.32
CA SER A 290 -16.90 10.40 -21.06
C SER A 290 -16.71 11.75 -20.39
N TYR A 291 -15.98 11.80 -19.28
CA TYR A 291 -15.81 13.06 -18.54
C TYR A 291 -14.63 13.87 -19.08
N ASN A 292 -14.87 15.12 -19.47
CA ASN A 292 -13.82 16.02 -19.91
C ASN A 292 -13.30 16.83 -18.73
N PHE A 293 -12.20 16.39 -18.12
CA PHE A 293 -11.57 17.06 -16.97
C PHE A 293 -11.09 18.49 -17.25
N THR A 294 -10.86 18.86 -18.51
CA THR A 294 -10.46 20.24 -18.86
C THR A 294 -11.65 21.18 -18.86
N LEU A 295 -12.81 20.70 -19.32
CA LEU A 295 -14.05 21.48 -19.36
C LEU A 295 -14.89 21.33 -18.09
N GLY A 296 -14.66 20.26 -17.32
CA GLY A 296 -15.47 19.90 -16.16
C GLY A 296 -16.87 19.38 -16.53
N LEU A 297 -17.04 18.76 -17.71
CA LEU A 297 -18.35 18.38 -18.25
C LEU A 297 -18.37 16.95 -18.79
N LYS A 298 -19.53 16.28 -18.67
CA LYS A 298 -19.82 15.01 -19.35
C LYS A 298 -20.02 15.23 -20.86
N GLU A 299 -19.35 14.42 -21.68
CA GLU A 299 -19.47 14.38 -23.13
C GLU A 299 -19.98 13.00 -23.60
N TYR A 300 -20.81 12.99 -24.65
CA TYR A 300 -21.33 11.74 -25.24
C TYR A 300 -20.75 11.54 -26.63
N LYS A 301 -19.69 10.73 -26.74
CA LYS A 301 -18.95 10.51 -27.99
C LYS A 301 -19.52 9.37 -28.84
N ASN A 302 -20.84 9.17 -28.80
CA ASN A 302 -21.58 8.08 -29.46
C ASN A 302 -21.03 6.68 -29.12
N ARG A 303 -20.62 6.46 -27.88
CA ARG A 303 -20.15 5.17 -27.37
C ARG A 303 -21.35 4.32 -26.97
N ILE A 304 -22.08 3.83 -27.97
CA ILE A 304 -23.29 3.02 -27.78
C ILE A 304 -22.91 1.57 -27.54
N ILE A 305 -23.35 1.01 -26.42
CA ILE A 305 -23.12 -0.38 -26.04
C ILE A 305 -24.43 -1.10 -25.74
N LYS A 306 -24.45 -2.41 -25.98
CA LYS A 306 -25.54 -3.33 -25.66
C LYS A 306 -24.94 -4.63 -25.20
N LEU A 307 -25.29 -5.09 -24.00
CA LEU A 307 -24.71 -6.33 -23.50
C LEU A 307 -25.17 -7.55 -24.30
N LYS A 308 -24.19 -8.39 -24.65
CA LYS A 308 -24.37 -9.73 -25.22
C LYS A 308 -24.03 -10.78 -24.17
N GLU A 309 -24.34 -12.04 -24.48
CA GLU A 309 -24.16 -13.17 -23.57
C GLU A 309 -22.73 -13.29 -23.01
N LYS A 310 -21.70 -13.01 -23.81
CA LYS A 310 -20.29 -13.09 -23.40
C LYS A 310 -19.70 -11.77 -22.92
N ASP A 311 -20.51 -10.72 -22.87
CA ASP A 311 -20.03 -9.42 -22.41
C ASP A 311 -19.97 -9.39 -20.88
N ILE A 312 -18.91 -8.77 -20.36
CA ILE A 312 -18.69 -8.48 -18.94
C ILE A 312 -18.33 -7.00 -18.82
N ILE A 313 -18.90 -6.27 -17.87
CA ILE A 313 -18.55 -4.88 -17.60
C ILE A 313 -17.43 -4.85 -16.56
N LEU A 314 -16.32 -4.19 -16.88
CA LEU A 314 -15.23 -3.90 -15.94
C LEU A 314 -15.30 -2.43 -15.54
N ILE A 315 -15.50 -2.16 -14.26
CA ILE A 315 -15.60 -0.81 -13.72
C ILE A 315 -14.51 -0.61 -12.69
N GLU A 316 -13.68 0.42 -12.86
CA GLU A 316 -12.68 0.79 -11.86
C GLU A 316 -12.94 2.19 -11.32
N GLY A 317 -12.64 2.38 -10.03
CA GLY A 317 -12.79 3.67 -9.38
C GLY A 317 -12.60 3.62 -7.88
N LEU A 318 -12.59 4.80 -7.25
CA LEU A 318 -12.42 4.95 -5.80
C LEU A 318 -13.52 4.22 -5.00
N HIS A 319 -14.77 4.36 -5.45
CA HIS A 319 -15.96 3.89 -4.75
C HIS A 319 -16.45 2.50 -5.17
N CYS A 320 -15.72 1.77 -6.02
CA CYS A 320 -16.18 0.48 -6.56
C CYS A 320 -16.51 -0.58 -5.49
N LEU A 321 -15.95 -0.46 -4.29
CA LEU A 321 -16.30 -1.37 -3.17
C LEU A 321 -17.49 -0.88 -2.34
N ASN A 322 -17.87 0.39 -2.45
CA ASN A 322 -19.00 0.95 -1.71
C ASN A 322 -20.33 0.41 -2.27
N GLU A 323 -21.16 -0.20 -1.42
CA GLU A 323 -22.47 -0.71 -1.85
C GLU A 323 -23.41 0.42 -2.31
N GLU A 324 -23.28 1.63 -1.75
CA GLU A 324 -24.12 2.77 -2.15
C GLU A 324 -23.91 3.20 -3.61
N LEU A 325 -22.72 2.98 -4.18
CA LEU A 325 -22.44 3.23 -5.59
C LEU A 325 -23.38 2.44 -6.51
N THR A 326 -23.70 1.21 -6.11
CA THR A 326 -24.46 0.23 -6.91
C THR A 326 -25.70 -0.26 -6.17
N LYS A 327 -26.33 0.60 -5.36
CA LYS A 327 -27.47 0.24 -4.49
C LYS A 327 -28.68 -0.29 -5.25
N HIS A 328 -28.80 0.04 -6.54
CA HIS A 328 -29.89 -0.43 -7.41
C HIS A 328 -29.51 -1.66 -8.24
N ILE A 329 -28.31 -2.22 -8.05
CA ILE A 329 -27.83 -3.39 -8.76
C ILE A 329 -27.77 -4.59 -7.78
N PRO A 330 -28.41 -5.73 -8.11
CA PRO A 330 -28.38 -6.92 -7.27
C PRO A 330 -26.95 -7.41 -6.99
N ARG A 331 -26.68 -7.91 -5.78
CA ARG A 331 -25.35 -8.43 -5.40
C ARG A 331 -24.90 -9.62 -6.27
N ASP A 332 -25.84 -10.44 -6.72
CA ASP A 332 -25.58 -11.61 -7.56
C ASP A 332 -25.07 -11.23 -8.96
N GLU A 333 -25.28 -9.98 -9.40
CA GLU A 333 -24.73 -9.45 -10.65
C GLU A 333 -23.32 -8.84 -10.50
N LYS A 334 -22.84 -8.68 -9.25
CA LYS A 334 -21.64 -7.90 -8.90
C LYS A 334 -20.50 -8.78 -8.39
N PHE A 335 -19.32 -8.70 -8.98
CA PHE A 335 -18.07 -9.23 -8.44
C PHE A 335 -17.15 -8.08 -8.02
N LYS A 336 -16.62 -8.10 -6.80
CA LYS A 336 -15.82 -6.99 -6.24
C LYS A 336 -14.37 -7.38 -6.04
N ILE A 337 -13.45 -6.56 -6.53
CA ILE A 337 -12.00 -6.79 -6.46
C ILE A 337 -11.37 -5.61 -5.72
N TYR A 338 -10.62 -5.90 -4.66
CA TYR A 338 -9.82 -4.90 -3.96
C TYR A 338 -8.35 -5.00 -4.37
N LEU A 339 -7.79 -3.88 -4.82
CA LEU A 339 -6.40 -3.75 -5.25
C LEU A 339 -5.60 -2.88 -4.28
N SER A 340 -4.46 -3.37 -3.80
CA SER A 340 -3.52 -2.58 -3.01
C SER A 340 -2.12 -3.18 -3.05
N PRO A 341 -1.05 -2.37 -3.06
CA PRO A 341 0.32 -2.86 -3.10
C PRO A 341 0.83 -3.15 -1.69
N PHE A 342 0.36 -4.25 -1.09
CA PHE A 342 0.84 -4.68 0.21
C PHE A 342 2.26 -5.24 0.07
N THR A 343 3.28 -4.46 0.43
CA THR A 343 4.66 -4.92 0.31
C THR A 343 5.03 -5.76 1.54
N PRO A 344 5.22 -7.08 1.43
CA PRO A 344 5.58 -7.92 2.58
C PRO A 344 7.06 -7.75 2.99
N LEU A 345 7.90 -7.22 2.09
CA LEU A 345 9.33 -7.04 2.34
C LEU A 345 9.56 -6.09 3.52
N SER A 346 10.30 -6.56 4.52
CA SER A 346 10.78 -5.71 5.61
C SER A 346 12.19 -5.18 5.35
N ILE A 347 12.53 -4.03 5.94
CA ILE A 347 13.89 -3.48 5.87
C ILE A 347 14.80 -4.26 6.81
N ASP A 348 14.33 -4.48 8.04
CA ASP A 348 14.84 -5.48 8.97
C ASP A 348 13.71 -5.91 9.92
N ARG A 349 13.99 -6.84 10.84
CA ARG A 349 12.99 -7.35 11.79
C ARG A 349 12.22 -6.28 12.58
N HIS A 350 12.75 -5.06 12.70
CA HIS A 350 12.12 -3.98 13.46
C HIS A 350 11.66 -2.79 12.60
N ASN A 351 11.90 -2.81 11.29
CA ASN A 351 11.57 -1.72 10.38
C ASN A 351 10.92 -2.33 9.12
N HIS A 352 9.64 -2.05 8.89
CA HIS A 352 8.91 -2.55 7.73
C HIS A 352 8.89 -1.51 6.59
N VAL A 353 8.58 -1.96 5.38
CA VAL A 353 8.30 -1.08 4.25
C VAL A 353 6.85 -0.60 4.35
N SER A 354 6.64 0.71 4.49
CA SER A 354 5.31 1.29 4.60
C SER A 354 4.58 1.26 3.26
N THR A 355 3.43 0.57 3.21
CA THR A 355 2.51 0.60 2.05
C THR A 355 2.06 2.03 1.73
N ILE A 356 1.93 2.89 2.75
CA ILE A 356 1.57 4.30 2.56
C ILE A 356 2.69 5.03 1.83
N ASP A 357 3.95 4.83 2.21
CA ASP A 357 5.10 5.48 1.59
C ASP A 357 5.32 5.00 0.16
N VAL A 358 5.18 3.69 -0.10
CA VAL A 358 5.25 3.13 -1.46
C VAL A 358 4.19 3.77 -2.35
N ARG A 359 2.95 3.91 -1.86
CA ARG A 359 1.86 4.54 -2.61
C ARG A 359 2.06 6.04 -2.81
N LEU A 360 2.60 6.73 -1.82
CA LEU A 360 3.00 8.13 -1.94
C LEU A 360 4.07 8.28 -3.02
N LEU A 361 5.12 7.47 -3.01
CA LEU A 361 6.17 7.51 -4.02
C LEU A 361 5.64 7.21 -5.43
N ARG A 362 4.82 6.17 -5.59
CA ARG A 362 4.12 5.87 -6.84
C ARG A 362 3.32 7.08 -7.34
N ARG A 363 2.59 7.76 -6.43
CA ARG A 363 1.81 8.95 -6.77
C ARG A 363 2.68 10.12 -7.16
N PHE A 364 3.69 10.41 -6.33
CA PHE A 364 4.60 11.54 -6.46
C PHE A 364 5.34 11.52 -7.80
N ILE A 365 5.80 10.34 -8.21
CA ILE A 365 6.43 10.17 -9.52
C ILE A 365 5.40 10.33 -10.64
N ARG A 366 4.24 9.64 -10.56
CA ARG A 366 3.19 9.71 -11.57
C ARG A 366 2.68 11.13 -11.80
N ASP A 367 2.32 11.83 -10.73
CA ASP A 367 1.75 13.18 -10.81
C ASP A 367 2.76 14.16 -11.43
N SER A 368 4.07 13.96 -11.20
CA SER A 368 5.12 14.77 -11.82
C SER A 368 5.19 14.59 -13.35
N TRP A 369 5.31 13.35 -13.86
CA TRP A 369 5.49 13.17 -15.32
C TRP A 369 4.17 13.14 -16.11
N ALA A 370 3.09 12.60 -15.54
CA ALA A 370 1.82 12.42 -16.25
C ALA A 370 0.90 13.65 -16.15
N ARG A 371 0.98 14.41 -15.06
CA ARG A 371 0.10 15.57 -14.79
C ARG A 371 0.84 16.90 -14.76
N ASN A 372 2.18 16.88 -14.88
CA ASN A 372 3.03 18.05 -14.79
C ASN A 372 2.83 18.84 -13.48
N TYR A 373 2.49 18.13 -12.40
CA TYR A 373 2.33 18.75 -11.08
C TYR A 373 3.70 19.05 -10.48
N PRO A 374 3.92 20.24 -9.88
CA PRO A 374 5.11 20.50 -9.09
C PRO A 374 5.23 19.46 -7.95
N PRO A 375 6.41 18.89 -7.68
CA PRO A 375 6.58 17.81 -6.68
C PRO A 375 5.94 18.13 -5.32
N GLU A 376 6.09 19.35 -4.84
CA GLU A 376 5.54 19.81 -3.56
C GLU A 376 4.00 19.69 -3.49
N SER A 377 3.30 19.82 -4.62
CA SER A 377 1.84 19.76 -4.68
C SER A 377 1.31 18.39 -4.26
N THR A 378 1.99 17.30 -4.65
CA THR A 378 1.58 15.96 -4.25
C THR A 378 1.79 15.72 -2.75
N LEU A 379 2.89 16.22 -2.17
CA LEU A 379 3.13 16.12 -0.72
C LEU A 379 2.05 16.88 0.06
N LYS A 380 1.68 18.08 -0.41
CA LYS A 380 0.61 18.89 0.17
C LYS A 380 -0.74 18.19 0.18
N MET A 381 -1.12 17.57 -0.93
CA MET A 381 -2.42 16.92 -1.07
C MET A 381 -2.49 15.54 -0.40
N TRP A 382 -1.37 14.96 0.03
CA TRP A 382 -1.33 13.56 0.46
C TRP A 382 -2.22 13.29 1.66
N ALA A 383 -2.24 14.20 2.65
CA ALA A 383 -3.11 14.08 3.83
C ALA A 383 -4.60 14.01 3.44
N LYS A 384 -5.08 14.95 2.60
CA LYS A 384 -6.48 14.98 2.12
C LYS A 384 -6.85 13.68 1.40
N VAL A 385 -5.95 13.15 0.58
CA VAL A 385 -6.22 11.87 -0.12
C VAL A 385 -6.23 10.67 0.81
N ARG A 386 -5.39 10.67 1.85
CA ARG A 386 -5.42 9.63 2.89
C ARG A 386 -6.73 9.66 3.67
N GLU A 387 -7.19 10.86 4.01
CA GLU A 387 -8.48 11.06 4.67
C GLU A 387 -9.64 10.55 3.79
N GLY A 388 -9.66 10.92 2.51
CA GLY A 388 -10.64 10.43 1.54
C GLY A 388 -10.65 8.89 1.44
N GLU A 389 -9.48 8.25 1.41
CA GLU A 389 -9.37 6.78 1.43
C GLU A 389 -9.91 6.15 2.71
N THR A 390 -9.61 6.76 3.87
CA THR A 390 -10.09 6.31 5.17
C THR A 390 -11.60 6.41 5.29
N LYS A 391 -12.21 7.42 4.65
CA LYS A 391 -13.66 7.63 4.66
C LYS A 391 -14.39 6.78 3.63
N HIS A 392 -13.82 6.61 2.43
CA HIS A 392 -14.56 6.13 1.26
C HIS A 392 -14.12 4.76 0.72
N ILE A 393 -13.00 4.20 1.17
CA ILE A 393 -12.47 2.93 0.65
C ILE A 393 -12.31 1.89 1.75
N PHE A 394 -11.50 2.19 2.77
CA PHE A 394 -11.15 1.22 3.80
C PHE A 394 -12.36 0.61 4.53
N PRO A 395 -13.42 1.39 4.85
CA PRO A 395 -14.64 0.84 5.45
C PRO A 395 -15.34 -0.23 4.59
N HIS A 396 -15.14 -0.20 3.27
CA HIS A 396 -15.81 -1.09 2.32
C HIS A 396 -14.92 -2.25 1.83
N THR A 397 -13.69 -2.37 2.33
CA THR A 397 -12.76 -3.45 1.92
C THR A 397 -13.29 -4.85 2.23
N GLY A 398 -14.15 -4.98 3.25
CA GLY A 398 -14.83 -6.24 3.58
C GLY A 398 -15.80 -6.75 2.51
N GLU A 399 -16.27 -5.87 1.63
CA GLU A 399 -17.21 -6.22 0.54
C GLU A 399 -16.52 -6.91 -0.66
N ALA A 400 -15.18 -6.91 -0.69
CA ALA A 400 -14.43 -7.49 -1.79
C ALA A 400 -14.57 -9.02 -1.83
N ASP A 401 -14.86 -9.56 -3.02
CA ASP A 401 -14.84 -10.99 -3.31
C ASP A 401 -13.39 -11.51 -3.34
N VAL A 402 -12.48 -10.75 -3.96
CA VAL A 402 -11.05 -11.07 -4.07
C VAL A 402 -10.18 -9.86 -3.73
N VAL A 403 -9.04 -10.11 -3.10
CA VAL A 403 -7.96 -9.13 -2.89
C VAL A 403 -6.80 -9.49 -3.81
N LEU A 404 -6.35 -8.55 -4.64
CA LEU A 404 -5.15 -8.71 -5.43
C LEU A 404 -4.07 -7.73 -4.95
N ASN A 405 -2.93 -8.29 -4.55
CA ASN A 405 -1.77 -7.52 -4.16
C ASN A 405 -1.00 -7.05 -5.38
N THR A 406 -0.82 -5.74 -5.53
CA THR A 406 -0.15 -5.12 -6.69
C THR A 406 1.27 -4.64 -6.40
N ALA A 407 1.87 -5.09 -5.29
CA ALA A 407 3.25 -4.78 -4.94
C ALA A 407 4.23 -5.57 -5.82
N PHE A 408 5.41 -5.00 -6.05
CA PHE A 408 6.57 -5.76 -6.53
C PHE A 408 7.71 -5.57 -5.55
N ILE A 409 8.40 -6.65 -5.17
CA ILE A 409 9.46 -6.59 -4.15
C ILE A 409 10.61 -5.66 -4.55
N TYR A 410 10.87 -5.56 -5.85
CA TYR A 410 11.93 -4.72 -6.41
C TYR A 410 11.52 -3.25 -6.59
N GLU A 411 10.23 -2.90 -6.47
CA GLU A 411 9.72 -1.64 -7.01
C GLU A 411 10.37 -0.41 -6.41
N VAL A 412 10.68 -0.42 -5.11
CA VAL A 412 11.27 0.74 -4.44
C VAL A 412 12.64 1.07 -5.02
N GLY A 413 13.40 0.06 -5.48
CA GLY A 413 14.66 0.27 -6.20
C GLY A 413 14.46 0.98 -7.54
N VAL A 414 13.35 0.72 -8.23
CA VAL A 414 12.99 1.44 -9.48
C VAL A 414 12.45 2.83 -9.18
N LEU A 415 11.53 2.95 -8.22
CA LEU A 415 10.96 4.23 -7.79
C LEU A 415 12.05 5.19 -7.32
N ARG A 416 13.12 4.69 -6.67
CA ARG A 416 14.29 5.49 -6.25
C ARG A 416 14.87 6.32 -7.39
N VAL A 417 15.02 5.74 -8.58
CA VAL A 417 15.64 6.40 -9.75
C VAL A 417 14.87 7.66 -10.16
N TYR A 418 13.54 7.63 -10.01
CA TYR A 418 12.66 8.74 -10.37
C TYR A 418 12.33 9.67 -9.19
N GLY A 419 12.19 9.09 -8.00
CA GLY A 419 11.78 9.79 -6.79
C GLY A 419 12.87 10.68 -6.22
N GLU A 420 14.14 10.23 -6.21
CA GLU A 420 15.25 11.00 -5.62
C GLU A 420 15.41 12.39 -6.25
N PRO A 421 15.51 12.56 -7.59
CA PRO A 421 15.64 13.89 -8.20
C PRO A 421 14.48 14.83 -7.84
N LEU A 422 13.26 14.31 -7.80
CA LEU A 422 12.06 15.08 -7.47
C LEU A 422 12.06 15.50 -6.00
N LEU A 423 12.44 14.61 -5.07
CA LEU A 423 12.55 14.93 -3.64
C LEU A 423 13.68 15.92 -3.35
N TYR A 424 14.82 15.81 -4.05
CA TYR A 424 15.91 16.78 -3.92
C TYR A 424 15.54 18.18 -4.41
N SER A 425 14.53 18.30 -5.29
CA SER A 425 14.06 19.60 -5.80
C SER A 425 13.25 20.40 -4.79
N ILE A 426 12.79 19.79 -3.68
CA ILE A 426 12.03 20.47 -2.62
C ILE A 426 12.96 21.44 -1.85
N PRO A 427 12.67 22.76 -1.82
CA PRO A 427 13.49 23.76 -1.14
C PRO A 427 13.55 23.55 0.38
N VAL A 428 14.62 24.03 1.02
CA VAL A 428 14.83 23.94 2.48
C VAL A 428 13.76 24.71 3.26
N GLU A 429 13.21 25.76 2.64
CA GLU A 429 12.18 26.63 3.19
C GLU A 429 10.76 26.05 3.10
N SER A 430 10.58 24.96 2.35
CA SER A 430 9.28 24.29 2.20
C SER A 430 8.84 23.65 3.53
N GLU A 431 7.55 23.75 3.84
CA GLU A 431 6.95 23.03 4.98
C GLU A 431 7.08 21.50 4.85
N TYR A 432 7.22 21.01 3.61
CA TYR A 432 7.36 19.59 3.28
C TYR A 432 8.82 19.13 3.19
N TYR A 433 9.80 20.00 3.48
CA TYR A 433 11.22 19.64 3.37
C TYR A 433 11.59 18.43 4.24
N ASN A 434 11.11 18.37 5.49
CA ASN A 434 11.42 17.26 6.39
C ASN A 434 10.82 15.94 5.91
N GLU A 435 9.62 15.98 5.33
CA GLU A 435 8.97 14.81 4.74
C GLU A 435 9.73 14.32 3.50
N ALA A 436 10.21 15.25 2.66
CA ALA A 436 11.06 14.90 1.53
C ALA A 436 12.38 14.24 1.98
N ARG A 437 12.99 14.72 3.07
CA ARG A 437 14.20 14.10 3.65
C ARG A 437 13.92 12.72 4.25
N ARG A 438 12.78 12.53 4.92
CA ARG A 438 12.33 11.23 5.43
C ARG A 438 12.21 10.20 4.31
N LEU A 439 11.59 10.59 3.19
CA LEU A 439 11.45 9.73 2.00
C LEU A 439 12.79 9.43 1.33
N LEU A 440 13.71 10.41 1.26
CA LEU A 440 15.07 10.18 0.76
C LEU A 440 15.83 9.18 1.64
N ASP A 441 15.76 9.30 2.96
CA ASP A 441 16.39 8.38 3.90
C ASP A 441 15.83 6.95 3.77
N PHE A 442 14.53 6.82 3.50
CA PHE A 442 13.88 5.56 3.17
C PHE A 442 14.39 4.97 1.84
N LEU A 443 14.40 5.76 0.75
CA LEU A 443 14.85 5.31 -0.57
C LEU A 443 16.31 4.85 -0.58
N GLN A 444 17.18 5.48 0.20
CA GLN A 444 18.61 5.14 0.29
C GLN A 444 18.88 3.70 0.74
N LYS A 445 17.90 3.00 1.33
CA LYS A 445 18.05 1.59 1.72
C LYS A 445 17.97 0.61 0.57
N PHE A 446 17.42 1.03 -0.56
CA PHE A 446 17.22 0.18 -1.73
C PHE A 446 18.24 0.53 -2.79
N PHE A 447 18.93 -0.45 -3.37
CA PHE A 447 19.81 -0.17 -4.50
C PHE A 447 18.98 0.27 -5.71
N PRO A 448 19.45 1.28 -6.48
CA PRO A 448 18.70 1.78 -7.64
C PRO A 448 18.63 0.70 -8.72
N ILE A 449 17.46 0.55 -9.32
CA ILE A 449 17.19 -0.39 -10.40
C ILE A 449 16.75 0.40 -11.64
N PRO A 450 17.49 0.33 -12.76
CA PRO A 450 17.09 0.95 -14.02
C PRO A 450 15.72 0.45 -14.50
N SER A 451 14.88 1.36 -14.99
CA SER A 451 13.54 1.04 -15.50
C SER A 451 13.53 0.19 -16.78
N GLU A 452 14.68 0.02 -17.44
CA GLU A 452 14.80 -0.79 -18.67
C GLU A 452 14.50 -2.27 -18.43
N TYR A 453 14.63 -2.74 -17.18
CA TYR A 453 14.31 -4.12 -16.81
C TYR A 453 12.83 -4.35 -16.55
N VAL A 454 12.02 -3.30 -16.45
CA VAL A 454 10.58 -3.40 -16.17
C VAL A 454 9.82 -3.59 -17.48
N ASP A 455 9.04 -4.67 -17.61
CA ASP A 455 8.24 -4.94 -18.81
C ASP A 455 7.22 -3.80 -19.08
N LYS A 456 6.88 -3.57 -20.36
CA LYS A 456 6.04 -2.43 -20.77
C LYS A 456 4.59 -2.55 -20.29
N ASP A 457 4.11 -3.75 -20.05
CA ASP A 457 2.78 -4.05 -19.56
C ASP A 457 2.76 -4.31 -18.03
N SER A 458 3.88 -4.06 -17.33
CA SER A 458 3.92 -4.13 -15.87
C SER A 458 3.02 -3.06 -15.24
N VAL A 459 2.34 -3.39 -14.14
CA VAL A 459 1.54 -2.44 -13.34
C VAL A 459 2.38 -1.26 -12.87
N LEU A 460 3.69 -1.47 -12.63
CA LEU A 460 4.58 -0.40 -12.20
C LEU A 460 4.72 0.72 -13.25
N ARG A 461 4.49 0.41 -14.53
CA ARG A 461 4.52 1.39 -15.64
C ARG A 461 3.43 2.44 -15.58
N GLU A 462 2.37 2.20 -14.81
CA GLU A 462 1.38 3.23 -14.48
C GLU A 462 2.01 4.42 -13.76
N PHE A 463 3.06 4.16 -12.96
CA PHE A 463 3.67 5.16 -12.09
C PHE A 463 4.95 5.75 -12.64
N ILE A 464 5.76 4.96 -13.36
CA ILE A 464 7.06 5.40 -13.88
C ILE A 464 7.03 5.75 -15.38
N GLY A 465 5.89 5.55 -16.04
CA GLY A 465 5.71 5.81 -17.47
C GLY A 465 6.23 4.70 -18.39
N GLY A 466 5.91 4.81 -19.67
CA GLY A 466 6.26 3.82 -20.70
C GLY A 466 5.34 2.60 -20.74
N SER A 467 4.12 2.72 -20.22
CA SER A 467 3.12 1.66 -20.21
C SER A 467 2.63 1.32 -21.63
N TYR A 468 2.44 0.02 -21.90
CA TYR A 468 1.73 -0.48 -23.08
C TYR A 468 0.26 0.00 -23.11
N PHE A 469 -0.33 0.23 -21.94
CA PHE A 469 -1.71 0.66 -21.77
C PHE A 469 -1.89 2.17 -21.75
N ALA A 470 -0.81 2.95 -21.85
CA ALA A 470 -0.94 4.40 -21.95
C ALA A 470 -1.73 4.73 -23.22
N GLU A 471 -2.81 5.49 -23.08
CA GLU A 471 -3.49 6.06 -24.24
C GLU A 471 -2.46 6.88 -25.00
N ARG A 472 -2.29 6.56 -26.29
CA ARG A 472 -1.50 7.42 -27.18
C ARG A 472 -2.27 8.73 -27.29
N ASN A 473 -1.90 9.72 -26.47
CA ASN A 473 -2.34 11.10 -26.64
C ASN A 473 -2.14 11.54 -28.09
#